data_AF-A0A377HVE1-F1
#
_entry.id   AF-A0A377HVE1-F1
#
_cell.length_a   1.000
_cell.length_b   1.000
_cell.length_c   1.000
_cell.angle_alpha   90.00
_cell.angle_beta   90.00
_cell.angle_gamma   90.00
#
_symmetry.space_group_name_H-M   'P 1'
#
loop_
_entity.id
_entity.type
_entity.pdbx_description
1 polymer ?
#
loop_
_entity_poly.entity_id
_entity_poly.type
_entity_poly.pdbx_seq_one_letter_code
_entity_poly.pdbx_strand_id
1 'polypeptide(L)' 'MTRPTEIQAAVRFKGEIAEIIAKMAKDDDRSHAYIVKKLIEERLGQLYPEQLATQ' A
#
# COMPACT_ATOMS: atom_id res chain seq x y z
N MET A 1 20.53 13.47 -11.95
CA MET A 1 19.27 13.14 -11.28
C MET A 1 18.87 11.73 -11.70
N THR A 2 19.07 10.75 -10.84
CA THR A 2 18.58 9.38 -11.06
C THR A 2 17.07 9.41 -11.01
N ARG A 3 16.41 8.78 -12.00
CA ARG A 3 14.95 8.66 -11.98
C ARG A 3 14.55 7.85 -10.73
N PRO A 4 13.43 8.21 -10.07
CA PRO A 4 12.88 7.37 -9.02
C PRO A 4 12.66 5.96 -9.57
N THR A 5 12.99 4.95 -8.77
CA THR A 5 12.76 3.56 -9.15
C THR A 5 11.28 3.27 -8.94
N GLU A 6 10.59 2.88 -10.00
CA GLU A 6 9.18 2.50 -9.97
C GLU A 6 9.04 0.97 -10.07
N ILE A 7 8.25 0.38 -9.18
CA ILE A 7 7.91 -1.05 -9.21
C ILE A 7 6.39 -1.21 -9.32
N GLN A 8 5.94 -2.13 -10.17
CA GLN A 8 4.53 -2.53 -10.26
C GLN A 8 4.42 -4.02 -9.90
N ALA A 9 3.55 -4.34 -8.93
CA ALA A 9 3.31 -5.71 -8.48
C ALA A 9 1.82 -6.07 -8.58
N ALA A 10 1.52 -7.28 -9.09
CA ALA A 10 0.17 -7.84 -9.11
C ALA A 10 0.02 -8.84 -7.96
N VAL A 11 -0.74 -8.47 -6.94
CA VAL A 11 -0.95 -9.30 -5.73
C VAL A 11 -2.43 -9.68 -5.61
N ARG A 12 -2.70 -10.93 -5.24
CA ARG A 12 -4.06 -11.44 -5.02
C ARG A 12 -4.29 -11.71 -3.53
N PHE A 13 -5.25 -11.00 -2.95
CA PHE A 13 -5.73 -11.23 -1.59
C PHE A 13 -6.99 -12.10 -1.59
N LYS A 14 -7.18 -12.91 -0.55
CA LYS A 14 -8.36 -13.76 -0.34
C LYS A 14 -8.76 -13.77 1.13
N GLY A 15 -10.02 -14.14 1.40
CA GLY A 15 -10.56 -14.25 2.76
C GLY A 15 -10.68 -12.89 3.45
N GLU A 16 -10.59 -12.89 4.77
CA GLU A 16 -10.80 -11.73 5.64
C GLU A 16 -10.00 -10.49 5.22
N ILE A 17 -8.74 -10.67 4.77
CA ILE A 17 -7.90 -9.56 4.28
C ILE A 17 -8.56 -8.87 3.07
N ALA A 18 -9.10 -9.64 2.12
CA ALA A 18 -9.76 -9.08 0.95
C ALA A 18 -11.06 -8.36 1.34
N GLU A 19 -11.81 -8.90 2.30
CA GLU A 19 -13.05 -8.30 2.81
C GLU A 19 -12.77 -6.96 3.52
N ILE A 20 -11.73 -6.90 4.35
CA ILE A 20 -11.30 -5.68 5.02
C ILE A 20 -10.90 -4.61 4.00
N ILE A 21 -10.07 -4.96 3.00
CA ILE A 21 -9.64 -4.02 1.95
C ILE A 21 -10.85 -3.52 1.15
N ALA A 22 -11.79 -4.41 0.80
CA ALA A 22 -13.01 -4.04 0.07
C ALA A 22 -13.89 -3.07 0.87
N LYS A 23 -14.03 -3.31 2.18
CA LYS A 23 -14.78 -2.40 3.07
C LYS A 23 -14.11 -1.03 3.15
N MET A 24 -12.81 -0.98 3.42
CA MET A 24 -12.07 0.29 3.48
C MET A 24 -12.13 1.06 2.17
N ALA A 25 -12.00 0.38 1.03
CA ALA A 25 -12.09 1.00 -0.28
C ALA A 25 -13.46 1.66 -0.51
N LYS A 26 -14.54 0.99 -0.06
CA LYS A 26 -15.90 1.52 -0.12
C LYS A 26 -16.10 2.71 0.81
N ASP A 27 -15.62 2.61 2.05
CA ASP A 27 -15.80 3.65 3.08
C ASP A 27 -15.02 4.95 2.70
N ASP A 28 -13.85 4.81 2.07
CA ASP A 28 -13.00 5.94 1.66
C ASP A 28 -13.33 6.49 0.24
N ASP A 29 -14.25 5.86 -0.50
CA ASP A 29 -14.51 6.10 -1.94
C ASP A 29 -13.21 6.06 -2.79
N ARG A 30 -12.43 4.99 -2.61
CA ARG A 30 -11.12 4.78 -3.26
C ARG A 30 -11.03 3.40 -3.90
N SER A 31 -10.02 3.22 -4.75
CA SER A 31 -9.71 1.92 -5.35
C SER A 31 -9.02 0.99 -4.34
N HIS A 32 -9.21 -0.32 -4.50
CA HIS A 32 -8.49 -1.33 -3.71
C HIS A 32 -6.97 -1.17 -3.79
N ALA A 33 -6.45 -0.82 -4.98
CA ALA A 33 -5.02 -0.60 -5.18
C ALA A 33 -4.49 0.58 -4.34
N TYR A 34 -5.27 1.65 -4.22
CA TYR A 34 -4.93 2.79 -3.37
C TYR A 34 -4.89 2.39 -1.89
N ILE A 35 -5.91 1.66 -1.42
CA ILE A 35 -5.94 1.15 -0.03
C ILE A 35 -4.72 0.26 0.26
N VAL A 36 -4.41 -0.69 -0.63
CA VAL A 36 -3.26 -1.59 -0.46
C VAL A 36 -1.94 -0.80 -0.45
N LYS A 37 -1.77 0.16 -1.37
CA LYS A 37 -0.60 1.04 -1.39
C LYS A 37 -0.44 1.77 -0.06
N LYS A 38 -1.51 2.41 0.43
CA LYS A 38 -1.51 3.15 1.71
C LYS A 38 -1.10 2.26 2.88
N LEU A 39 -1.69 1.07 3.00
CA LEU A 39 -1.37 0.11 4.07
C LEU A 39 0.10 -0.34 4.02
N ILE A 40 0.65 -0.55 2.82
CA ILE A 40 2.07 -0.90 2.64
C ILE A 40 2.95 0.27 3.05
N GLU A 41 2.65 1.49 2.60
CA GLU A 41 3.41 2.71 2.95
C GLU A 41 3.42 2.94 4.47
N GLU A 42 2.27 2.83 5.13
CA GLU A 42 2.15 2.96 6.59
C GLU A 42 2.96 1.89 7.31
N ARG A 43 2.88 0.62 6.87
CA ARG A 43 3.62 -0.48 7.51
C ARG A 43 5.12 -0.38 7.30
N LEU A 44 5.57 0.03 6.11
CA LEU A 44 6.99 0.27 5.86
C LEU A 44 7.50 1.47 6.66
N GLY A 45 6.71 2.54 6.81
CA GLY A 45 7.03 3.68 7.68
C GLY A 45 7.26 3.29 9.13
N GLN A 46 6.49 2.33 9.64
CA GLN A 46 6.65 1.80 11.00
C GLN A 46 7.86 0.87 11.15
N LEU A 47 8.14 0.03 10.14
CA LEU A 47 9.17 -1.00 10.22
C LEU A 47 10.56 -0.49 9.85
N TYR A 48 10.65 0.45 8.91
CA TYR A 48 11.90 0.92 8.31
C TYR A 48 11.91 2.46 8.13
N PRO A 49 11.72 3.24 9.20
CA PRO A 49 11.65 4.71 9.11
C PRO A 49 12.92 5.33 8.50
N GLU A 50 14.09 4.79 8.80
CA GLU A 50 15.37 5.28 8.28
C GLU A 50 15.56 5.07 6.77
N GLN A 51 14.92 4.03 6.20
CA GLN A 51 15.00 3.72 4.76
C GLN A 51 14.07 4.62 3.94
N LEU A 52 13.03 5.17 4.57
CA LEU A 52 12.09 6.11 3.96
C LEU A 52 12.51 7.57 4.14
N ALA A 53 13.27 7.90 5.20
CA ALA A 53 13.82 9.25 5.42
C ALA A 53 14.94 9.63 4.44
N THR A 54 15.49 8.66 3.70
CA THR A 54 16.57 8.87 2.72
C THR A 54 16.08 9.09 1.28
N GLN A 55 14.77 9.20 1.04
CA GLN A 55 14.18 9.51 -0.28
C GLN A 55 13.85 11.00 -0.44
#